data_AF-A0A372JJJ7-F1
#
_entry.id   AF-A0A372JJJ7-F1
#
_cell.length_a   1.000
_cell.length_b   1.000
_cell.length_c   1.000
_cell.angle_alpha   90.00
_cell.angle_beta   90.00
_cell.angle_gamma   90.00
#
_symmetry.space_group_name_H-M   'P 1'
#
loop_
_entity.id
_entity.type
_entity.pdbx_description
1 polymer ?
#
loop_
_entity_poly.entity_id
_entity_poly.type
_entity_poly.pdbx_seq_one_letter_code
_entity_poly.pdbx_strand_id
1 'polypeptide(L)'
;MVVLAVIVAPQFKAFDRTMMVLFGLLMAWVLHMLARCRVTADEAGVTVVNAFRTRRLDWAEIVDVNMSVGEPWPTLDLADGTSIGAMGINGAEKHLAARQLTELQTLVHLRGEAREG
;
A
#
# COMPACT_ATOMS: atom_id res chain seq x y z
N MET A 1 -6.68 -12.98 28.60
CA MET A 1 -6.61 -11.51 28.47
C MET A 1 -7.84 -10.79 29.04
N VAL A 2 -9.06 -11.26 28.80
CA VAL A 2 -10.29 -10.62 29.33
C VAL A 2 -10.41 -10.70 30.86
N VAL A 3 -9.95 -11.79 31.48
CA VAL A 3 -10.09 -12.02 32.93
C VAL A 3 -9.20 -11.10 33.77
N LEU A 4 -8.02 -10.72 33.26
CA LEU A 4 -7.10 -9.83 33.97
C LEU A 4 -7.63 -8.39 34.04
N ALA A 5 -8.34 -7.95 32.98
CA ALA A 5 -8.94 -6.62 32.90
C ALA A 5 -10.07 -6.39 33.91
N VAL A 6 -10.73 -7.45 34.36
CA VAL A 6 -11.86 -7.39 35.31
C VAL A 6 -11.39 -7.40 36.75
N ILE A 7 -10.27 -8.07 37.06
CA ILE A 7 -9.81 -8.31 38.44
C ILE A 7 -8.99 -7.14 39.02
N VAL A 8 -8.35 -6.32 38.18
CA VAL A 8 -7.37 -5.29 38.62
C VAL A 8 -7.99 -3.93 38.98
N ALA A 9 -9.28 -3.68 38.74
CA ALA A 9 -9.74 -2.28 38.65
C ALA A 9 -10.89 -1.85 39.55
N PRO A 10 -10.63 -1.55 40.83
CA PRO A 10 -11.48 -0.66 41.60
C PRO A 10 -11.33 0.83 41.22
N GLN A 11 -10.59 1.18 40.15
CA GLN A 11 -10.24 2.59 39.87
C GLN A 11 -10.29 3.03 38.39
N PHE A 12 -10.81 2.25 37.45
CA PHE A 12 -10.90 2.72 36.05
C PHE A 12 -12.06 3.71 35.89
N LYS A 13 -11.71 4.99 35.74
CA LYS A 13 -12.65 6.07 35.41
C LYS A 13 -13.24 5.77 34.02
N ALA A 14 -14.43 6.28 33.72
CA ALA A 14 -15.07 6.15 32.40
C ALA A 14 -14.11 6.49 31.22
N PHE A 15 -13.13 7.35 31.48
CA PHE A 15 -12.04 7.70 30.59
C PHE A 15 -11.21 6.51 30.10
N ASP A 16 -10.81 5.57 30.97
CA ASP A 16 -9.94 4.44 30.60
C ASP A 16 -10.66 3.46 29.66
N ARG A 17 -11.98 3.29 29.86
CA ARG A 17 -12.83 2.47 28.99
C ARG A 17 -12.99 3.11 27.60
N THR A 18 -13.14 4.44 27.53
CA THR A 18 -13.19 5.18 26.27
C THR A 18 -11.86 5.08 25.52
N MET A 19 -10.72 5.21 26.22
CA MET A 19 -9.39 5.06 25.61
C MET A 19 -9.16 3.65 25.07
N MET A 20 -9.60 2.62 25.78
CA MET A 20 -9.48 1.22 25.31
C MET A 20 -10.32 0.97 24.05
N VAL A 21 -11.54 1.50 23.99
CA VAL A 21 -12.39 1.39 22.78
C VAL A 21 -11.78 2.18 21.63
N LEU A 22 -11.31 3.40 21.87
CA LEU A 22 -10.69 4.25 20.86
C LEU A 22 -9.40 3.62 20.31
N PHE A 23 -8.60 3.01 21.17
CA PHE A 23 -7.42 2.26 20.75
C PHE A 23 -7.77 1.04 19.89
N GLY A 24 -8.81 0.28 20.28
CA GLY A 24 -9.31 -0.83 19.48
C GLY A 24 -9.80 -0.38 18.09
N LEU A 25 -10.55 0.73 18.03
CA LEU A 25 -11.00 1.33 16.77
C LEU A 25 -9.82 1.83 15.92
N LEU A 26 -8.82 2.45 16.54
CA LEU A 26 -7.61 2.90 15.86
C LEU A 26 -6.85 1.72 15.24
N MET A 27 -6.68 0.63 15.99
CA MET A 27 -6.06 -0.58 15.47
C MET A 27 -6.87 -1.21 14.34
N ALA A 28 -8.19 -1.35 14.50
CA ALA A 28 -9.06 -1.86 13.44
C ALA A 28 -8.96 -0.99 12.18
N TRP A 29 -8.91 0.33 12.33
CA TRP A 29 -8.76 1.28 11.23
C TRP A 29 -7.41 1.11 10.52
N VAL A 30 -6.30 1.01 11.26
CA VAL A 30 -4.96 0.78 10.69
C VAL A 30 -4.89 -0.56 9.96
N LEU A 31 -5.43 -1.64 10.54
CA LEU A 31 -5.48 -2.95 9.88
C LEU A 31 -6.33 -2.90 8.59
N HIS A 32 -7.49 -2.25 8.65
CA HIS A 32 -8.35 -2.07 7.47
C HIS A 32 -7.65 -1.26 6.37
N MET A 33 -6.89 -0.24 6.77
CA MET A 33 -6.12 0.60 5.86
C MET A 33 -5.01 -0.19 5.15
N LEU A 34 -4.27 -1.02 5.89
CA LEU A 34 -3.25 -1.90 5.32
C LEU A 34 -3.86 -2.98 4.42
N ALA A 35 -5.00 -3.55 4.79
CA ALA A 35 -5.72 -4.55 3.99
C ALA A 35 -6.28 -3.97 2.67
N ARG A 36 -6.45 -2.65 2.58
CA ARG A 36 -6.91 -1.96 1.37
C ARG A 36 -5.78 -1.66 0.38
N CYS A 37 -4.53 -1.77 0.77
CA CYS A 37 -3.39 -1.55 -0.12
C CYS A 37 -3.47 -2.52 -1.30
N ARG A 38 -3.56 -1.98 -2.52
CA ARG A 38 -3.74 -2.77 -3.74
C ARG A 38 -3.14 -2.02 -4.92
N VAL A 39 -2.45 -2.75 -5.80
CA VAL A 39 -2.03 -2.24 -7.11
C VAL A 39 -2.81 -3.01 -8.16
N THR A 40 -3.42 -2.29 -9.10
CA THR A 40 -4.16 -2.91 -10.21
C THR A 40 -3.74 -2.24 -11.51
N ALA A 41 -3.19 -3.02 -12.43
CA ALA A 41 -2.98 -2.61 -13.81
C ALA A 41 -4.22 -2.97 -14.64
N ASP A 42 -4.71 -2.03 -15.43
CA ASP A 42 -5.87 -2.17 -16.33
C ASP A 42 -5.52 -1.61 -17.72
N GLU A 43 -6.38 -1.80 -18.71
CA GLU A 43 -6.12 -1.34 -20.09
C GLU A 43 -5.92 0.17 -20.20
N ALA A 44 -6.62 0.95 -19.36
CA ALA A 44 -6.48 2.40 -19.34
C ALA A 44 -5.19 2.88 -18.65
N GLY A 45 -4.71 2.18 -17.63
CA GLY A 45 -3.61 2.65 -16.78
C GLY A 45 -3.39 1.80 -15.52
N VAL A 46 -2.65 2.33 -14.55
CA VAL A 46 -2.36 1.68 -13.27
C VAL A 46 -3.02 2.43 -12.12
N THR A 47 -3.77 1.72 -11.28
CA THR A 47 -4.34 2.26 -10.04
C THR A 47 -3.53 1.75 -8.85
N VAL A 48 -2.91 2.67 -8.13
CA VAL A 48 -2.14 2.41 -6.92
C VAL A 48 -2.96 2.90 -5.71
N VAL A 49 -3.46 1.95 -4.93
CA VAL A 49 -4.10 2.17 -3.64
C VAL A 49 -3.06 1.92 -2.56
N ASN A 50 -2.57 2.98 -1.94
CA ASN A 50 -1.75 2.95 -0.74
C ASN A 50 -2.62 3.20 0.49
N ALA A 51 -2.05 2.91 1.66
CA ALA A 51 -2.73 3.02 2.94
C ALA A 51 -3.42 4.39 3.13
N PHE A 52 -2.73 5.48 2.80
CA PHE A 52 -3.26 6.84 2.96
C PHE A 52 -3.67 7.55 1.67
N ARG A 53 -3.34 7.00 0.49
CA ARG A 53 -3.56 7.68 -0.80
C ARG A 53 -3.95 6.70 -1.88
N THR A 54 -4.90 7.08 -2.72
CA THR A 54 -5.23 6.36 -3.95
C THR A 54 -4.91 7.25 -5.13
N ARG A 55 -4.09 6.78 -6.08
CA ARG A 55 -3.77 7.49 -7.33
C ARG A 55 -4.06 6.57 -8.50
N ARG A 56 -4.77 7.09 -9.50
CA ARG A 56 -4.94 6.46 -10.81
C ARG A 56 -3.97 7.17 -11.75
N LEU A 57 -3.16 6.41 -12.43
CA LEU A 57 -2.12 6.86 -13.35
C LEU A 57 -2.42 6.28 -14.73
N ASP A 58 -2.31 7.09 -15.77
CA ASP A 58 -2.28 6.58 -17.13
C ASP A 58 -0.92 5.94 -17.43
N TRP A 59 -0.87 4.99 -18.38
CA TRP A 59 0.38 4.32 -18.76
C TRP A 59 1.47 5.30 -19.19
N ALA A 60 1.11 6.41 -19.84
CA ALA A 60 2.05 7.45 -20.27
C ALA A 60 2.61 8.29 -19.11
N GLU A 61 1.95 8.30 -17.94
CA GLU A 61 2.49 8.97 -16.76
C GLU A 61 3.60 8.16 -16.10
N ILE A 62 3.67 6.85 -16.35
CA ILE A 62 4.61 5.92 -15.70
C ILE A 62 5.82 5.76 -16.59
N VAL A 63 6.96 6.28 -16.14
CA VAL A 63 8.22 6.25 -16.89
C VAL A 63 8.99 4.97 -16.58
N ASP A 64 9.12 4.64 -15.30
CA ASP A 64 9.82 3.44 -14.86
C ASP A 64 9.22 2.89 -13.57
N VAL A 65 9.53 1.63 -13.27
CA VAL A 65 9.19 1.00 -12.00
C VAL A 65 10.45 0.36 -11.44
N ASN A 66 10.84 0.80 -10.26
CA ASN A 66 12.06 0.35 -9.61
C ASN A 66 11.80 -0.16 -8.20
N MET A 67 12.67 -1.05 -7.72
CA MET A 67 12.63 -1.55 -6.34
C MET A 67 14.06 -1.80 -5.87
N SER A 68 14.53 -0.99 -4.93
CA SER A 68 15.87 -1.16 -4.38
C SER A 68 15.92 -2.35 -3.42
N VAL A 69 17.08 -2.98 -3.32
CA VAL A 69 17.27 -4.12 -2.41
C VAL A 69 17.09 -3.65 -0.97
N GLY A 70 16.08 -4.19 -0.29
CA GLY A 70 15.74 -3.85 1.09
C GLY A 70 14.59 -2.87 1.23
N GLU A 71 14.04 -2.34 0.13
CA GLU A 71 12.82 -1.55 0.18
C GLU A 71 11.61 -2.44 0.48
N PRO A 72 10.67 -1.95 1.30
CA PRO A 72 9.49 -2.72 1.69
C PRO A 72 8.46 -2.85 0.55
N TRP A 73 8.53 -2.03 -0.49
CA TRP A 73 7.65 -2.04 -1.66
C TRP A 73 8.34 -1.37 -2.87
N PRO A 74 7.96 -1.70 -4.12
CA PRO A 74 8.43 -1.03 -5.32
C PRO A 74 7.91 0.41 -5.42
N THR A 75 8.57 1.22 -6.24
CA THR A 75 8.24 2.62 -6.51
C THR A 75 8.06 2.82 -8.01
N LEU A 76 7.01 3.55 -8.41
CA LEU A 76 6.76 3.97 -9.78
C LEU A 76 7.26 5.40 -9.95
N ASP A 77 8.14 5.60 -10.93
CA ASP A 77 8.65 6.90 -11.33
C ASP A 77 7.74 7.50 -12.40
N LEU A 78 7.33 8.74 -12.18
CA LEU A 78 6.35 9.41 -13.02
C LEU A 78 6.99 10.48 -13.90
N ALA A 79 6.35 10.77 -15.03
CA ALA A 79 6.80 11.77 -15.99
C ALA A 79 6.82 13.20 -15.42
N ASP A 80 6.08 13.46 -14.33
CA ASP A 80 6.11 14.72 -13.59
C ASP A 80 7.35 14.89 -12.70
N GLY A 81 8.25 13.89 -12.67
CA GLY A 81 9.46 13.85 -11.85
C GLY A 81 9.20 13.42 -10.40
N THR A 82 7.97 13.01 -10.06
CA THR A 82 7.64 12.45 -8.75
C THR A 82 7.66 10.93 -8.78
N SER A 83 7.87 10.33 -7.60
CA SER A 83 7.87 8.87 -7.45
C SER A 83 6.81 8.47 -6.43
N ILE A 84 6.04 7.42 -6.72
CA ILE A 84 5.02 6.90 -5.81
C ILE A 84 5.31 5.44 -5.43
N GLY A 85 5.29 5.15 -4.13
CA GLY A 85 5.40 3.77 -3.66
C GLY A 85 4.15 2.96 -4.02
N ALA A 86 4.32 1.70 -4.38
CA ALA A 86 3.27 0.74 -4.66
C ALA A 86 3.15 -0.26 -3.49
N MET A 87 2.60 0.20 -2.37
CA MET A 87 2.52 -0.58 -1.12
C MET A 87 1.67 -1.86 -1.24
N GLY A 88 0.83 -1.96 -2.28
CA GLY A 88 0.10 -3.20 -2.56
C GLY A 88 0.99 -4.36 -3.03
N ILE A 89 2.25 -4.11 -3.40
CA ILE A 89 3.25 -5.14 -3.68
C ILE A 89 4.14 -5.28 -2.44
N ASN A 90 4.06 -6.44 -1.78
CA ASN A 90 4.82 -6.71 -0.57
C ASN A 90 6.26 -7.12 -0.89
N GLY A 91 7.21 -6.24 -0.60
CA GLY A 91 8.64 -6.52 -0.76
C GLY A 91 9.21 -7.58 0.19
N ALA A 92 8.48 -7.93 1.26
CA ALA A 92 8.83 -9.04 2.15
C ALA A 92 8.88 -10.38 1.40
N GLU A 93 8.02 -10.55 0.38
CA GLU A 93 8.01 -11.74 -0.48
C GLU A 93 8.89 -11.52 -1.71
N LYS A 94 10.21 -11.52 -1.51
CA LYS A 94 11.21 -11.15 -2.53
C LYS A 94 10.99 -11.79 -3.91
N HIS A 95 10.66 -13.08 -3.97
CA HIS A 95 10.43 -13.78 -5.24
C HIS A 95 9.15 -13.32 -5.94
N LEU A 96 8.07 -13.11 -5.19
CA LEU A 96 6.80 -12.64 -5.74
C LEU A 96 6.92 -11.17 -6.17
N ALA A 97 7.53 -10.33 -5.33
CA ALA A 97 7.79 -8.93 -5.62
C ALA A 97 8.64 -8.75 -6.88
N ALA A 98 9.71 -9.53 -7.03
CA ALA A 98 10.54 -9.51 -8.23
C ALA A 98 9.74 -9.88 -9.49
N ARG A 99 8.90 -10.93 -9.41
CA ARG A 99 8.05 -11.35 -10.54
C ARG A 99 7.03 -10.27 -10.91
N GLN A 100 6.33 -9.70 -9.92
CA GLN A 100 5.35 -8.63 -10.12
C GLN A 100 6.00 -7.36 -10.67
N LEU A 101 7.22 -7.04 -10.22
CA LEU A 101 8.00 -5.93 -10.73
C LEU A 101 8.35 -6.13 -12.20
N THR A 102 8.90 -7.30 -12.58
CA THR A 102 9.23 -7.61 -13.97
C THR A 102 8.00 -7.60 -14.87
N GLU A 103 6.87 -8.14 -14.40
CA GLU A 103 5.60 -8.10 -15.12
C GLU A 103 5.12 -6.66 -15.33
N LEU A 104 5.20 -5.83 -14.29
CA LEU A 104 4.80 -4.43 -14.37
C LEU A 104 5.72 -3.62 -15.31
N GLN A 105 7.04 -3.82 -15.24
CA GLN A 105 8.00 -3.22 -16.16
C GLN A 105 7.72 -3.62 -17.62
N THR A 106 7.40 -4.89 -17.86
CA THR A 106 7.05 -5.38 -19.19
C THR A 106 5.78 -4.70 -19.71
N LEU A 107 4.76 -4.53 -18.86
CA LEU A 107 3.52 -3.85 -19.23
C LEU A 107 3.73 -2.36 -19.50
N VAL A 108 4.55 -1.69 -18.68
CA VAL A 108 4.90 -0.27 -18.88
C VAL A 108 5.62 -0.10 -20.22
N HIS A 109 6.59 -0.95 -20.54
CA HIS A 109 7.30 -0.88 -21.82
C HIS A 109 6.35 -1.13 -23.02
N LEU A 110 5.54 -2.19 -22.97
CA LEU A 110 4.61 -2.53 -24.04
C LEU A 110 3.50 -1.47 -24.26
N ARG A 111 2.99 -0.86 -23.19
CA ARG A 111 1.85 0.08 -23.26
C ARG A 111 2.29 1.55 -23.34
N GLY A 112 3.47 1.88 -22.84
CA GLY A 112 4.08 3.20 -22.93
C GLY A 112 4.53 3.49 -24.36
N GLU A 113 5.27 2.58 -24.99
CA GLU A 113 5.77 2.79 -26.36
C GLU A 113 4.66 2.70 -27.43
N ALA A 114 3.63 1.87 -27.21
CA ALA A 114 2.52 1.70 -28.14
C ALA A 114 1.64 2.96 -28.31
N ARG A 115 1.85 4.02 -27.50
CA ARG A 115 1.16 5.31 -27.63
C ARG A 115 2.04 6.42 -28.23
N GLU A 116 3.34 6.20 -28.39
CA GLU A 116 4.27 7.17 -29.00
C GLU A 116 4.44 6.99 -30.53
N GLY A 117 3.80 5.98 -31.13
CA GLY A 117 3.74 5.77 -32.60
C GLY A 117 2.38 6.10 -33.20
#